data_AF-A0A0F8YAL8-F1
#
_entry.id   AF-A0A0F8YAL8-F1
#
_cell.length_a   1.000
_cell.length_b   1.000
_cell.length_c   1.000
_cell.angle_alpha   90.00
_cell.angle_beta   90.00
_cell.angle_gamma   90.00
#
_symmetry.space_group_name_H-M   'P 1'
#
loop_
_entity.id
_entity.type
_entity.pdbx_description
1 polymer ?
#
loop_
_entity_poly.entity_id
_entity_poly.type
_entity_poly.pdbx_seq_one_letter_code
_entity_poly.pdbx_strand_id
1 'polypeptide(L)'
;FNPYPIYATLLDKAKHYCEDFHDVASRYNAIIERKLDAKISGPAPEIHFSTTELGEFKASFTLFCPTDQALAIEHKLTEYFMALWYAEAEKSELKNVL
;
A
#
# COMPACT_ATOMS: atom_id res chain seq x y z
N PHE A 1 12.80 15.51 6.90
CA PHE A 1 12.81 14.04 6.75
C PHE A 1 12.14 13.69 5.41
N ASN A 2 12.70 12.78 4.61
CA ASN A 2 12.11 12.31 3.35
C ASN A 2 11.72 10.82 3.46
N PRO A 3 10.44 10.46 3.57
CA PRO A 3 10.00 9.08 3.69
C PRO A 3 9.88 8.35 2.34
N TYR A 4 9.99 9.05 1.20
CA TYR A 4 9.78 8.46 -0.13
C TYR A 4 10.58 7.17 -0.42
N PRO A 5 11.84 6.99 0.07
CA PRO A 5 12.61 5.77 -0.18
C PRO A 5 11.93 4.47 0.26
N ILE A 6 10.96 4.51 1.18
CA ILE A 6 10.24 3.31 1.64
C ILE A 6 9.25 2.76 0.59
N TYR A 7 8.89 3.56 -0.42
CA TYR A 7 7.79 3.26 -1.35
C TYR A 7 7.95 1.91 -2.06
N ALA A 8 9.11 1.66 -2.67
CA ALA A 8 9.32 0.46 -3.48
C ALA A 8 9.21 -0.81 -2.63
N THR A 9 9.84 -0.79 -1.45
CA THR A 9 9.81 -1.90 -0.48
C THR A 9 8.41 -2.14 0.07
N LEU A 10 7.66 -1.07 0.36
CA LEU A 10 6.29 -1.17 0.86
C LEU A 10 5.33 -1.71 -0.20
N LEU A 11 5.49 -1.30 -1.46
CA LEU A 11 4.69 -1.80 -2.59
C LEU A 11 4.96 -3.29 -2.85
N ASP A 12 6.22 -3.71 -2.80
CA ASP A 12 6.59 -5.12 -2.94
C ASP A 12 5.95 -5.98 -1.83
N LYS A 13 6.01 -5.50 -0.59
CA LYS A 13 5.37 -6.19 0.53
C LYS A 13 3.85 -6.26 0.41
N ALA A 14 3.21 -5.20 -0.10
CA ALA A 14 1.79 -5.20 -0.37
C ALA A 14 1.41 -6.25 -1.42
N LYS A 15 2.20 -6.39 -2.50
CA LYS A 15 2.01 -7.46 -3.49
C LYS A 15 2.10 -8.84 -2.85
N HIS A 16 3.12 -9.06 -2.03
CA HIS A 16 3.30 -10.34 -1.34
C HIS A 16 2.14 -10.68 -0.39
N TYR A 17 1.63 -9.72 0.38
CA TYR A 17 0.44 -9.95 1.21
C TYR A 17 -0.84 -10.22 0.40
N CYS A 18 -0.81 -9.91 -0.90
CA CYS A 18 -1.92 -10.11 -1.82
C CYS A 18 -1.79 -11.30 -2.77
N GLU A 19 -0.69 -12.06 -2.70
CA GLU A 19 -0.43 -13.19 -3.61
C GLU A 19 -1.53 -14.25 -3.56
N ASP A 20 -1.94 -14.65 -2.35
CA ASP A 20 -2.91 -15.72 -2.12
C ASP A 20 -4.29 -15.47 -2.74
N PHE A 21 -4.62 -14.20 -3.03
CA PHE A 21 -5.90 -13.80 -3.61
C PHE A 21 -5.78 -13.08 -4.95
N HIS A 22 -4.60 -13.04 -5.56
CA HIS A 22 -4.39 -12.36 -6.84
C HIS A 22 -5.28 -12.92 -7.97
N ASP A 23 -5.40 -14.24 -8.06
CA ASP A 23 -6.23 -14.91 -9.08
C ASP A 23 -7.72 -14.62 -8.88
N VAL A 24 -8.17 -14.61 -7.62
CA VAL A 24 -9.54 -14.29 -7.26
C VAL A 24 -9.82 -12.83 -7.58
N ALA A 25 -8.95 -11.92 -7.14
CA ALA A 25 -9.02 -10.50 -7.44
C ALA A 25 -9.10 -10.23 -8.95
N SER A 26 -8.26 -10.90 -9.75
CA SER A 26 -8.23 -10.77 -11.21
C SER A 26 -9.56 -11.17 -11.87
N ARG A 27 -10.17 -12.26 -11.39
CA ARG A 27 -11.50 -12.70 -11.86
C ARG A 27 -12.59 -11.70 -11.49
N TYR A 28 -12.59 -11.19 -10.27
CA TYR A 28 -13.58 -10.21 -9.82
C TYR A 28 -13.42 -8.88 -10.54
N ASN A 29 -12.19 -8.41 -10.76
CA ASN A 29 -11.91 -7.20 -11.53
C ASN A 29 -12.59 -7.26 -12.91
N ALA A 30 -12.38 -8.35 -13.66
CA ALA A 30 -12.98 -8.53 -14.97
C ALA A 30 -14.53 -8.59 -14.94
N ILE A 31 -15.12 -9.10 -13.85
CA ILE A 31 -16.59 -9.11 -13.68
C ILE A 31 -17.10 -7.70 -13.39
N ILE A 32 -16.41 -6.93 -12.55
CA ILE A 32 -16.81 -5.58 -12.17
C ILE A 32 -16.69 -4.64 -13.39
N GLU A 33 -15.58 -4.69 -14.12
CA GLU A 33 -15.38 -3.87 -15.34
C GLU A 33 -16.49 -4.12 -16.37
N ARG A 34 -16.87 -5.38 -16.60
CA ARG A 34 -17.98 -5.74 -17.50
C ARG A 34 -19.33 -5.22 -17.04
N LYS A 35 -19.57 -5.17 -15.72
CA LYS A 35 -20.83 -4.67 -15.16
C LYS A 35 -20.91 -3.15 -15.18
N LEU A 36 -19.79 -2.47 -14.98
CA LEU A 36 -19.70 -1.01 -15.00
C LEU A 36 -19.57 -0.42 -16.41
N ASP A 37 -19.26 -1.26 -17.41
CA ASP A 37 -18.85 -0.83 -18.75
C ASP A 37 -17.70 0.20 -18.70
N ALA A 38 -16.79 -0.01 -17.75
CA ALA A 38 -15.69 0.91 -17.44
C ALA A 38 -14.49 0.14 -16.90
N LYS A 39 -13.28 0.64 -17.17
CA LYS A 39 -12.06 0.16 -16.52
C LYS A 39 -11.95 0.71 -15.10
N ILE A 40 -11.50 -0.12 -14.18
CA ILE A 40 -11.22 0.26 -12.79
C ILE A 40 -9.75 -0.03 -12.45
N SER A 41 -9.31 0.35 -11.25
CA SER A 41 -7.99 -0.06 -10.75
C SER A 41 -7.86 -1.58 -10.82
N GLY A 42 -6.71 -2.05 -11.31
CA GLY A 42 -6.49 -3.48 -11.50
C GLY A 42 -6.43 -4.25 -10.16
N PRO A 43 -6.33 -5.59 -10.23
CA PRO A 43 -6.24 -6.45 -9.04
C PRO A 43 -4.91 -6.30 -8.28
N ALA A 44 -3.94 -5.58 -8.84
CA ALA A 44 -2.65 -5.34 -8.21
C ALA A 44 -2.77 -4.24 -7.13
N PRO A 45 -2.08 -4.38 -5.98
CA PRO A 45 -1.99 -3.32 -4.99
C PRO A 45 -1.45 -2.01 -5.55
N GLU A 46 -2.11 -0.92 -5.19
CA GLU A 46 -1.66 0.44 -5.48
C GLU A 46 -1.39 1.20 -4.18
N ILE A 47 -0.31 1.99 -4.17
CA ILE A 47 0.04 2.87 -3.05
C ILE A 47 0.21 4.29 -3.58
N HIS A 48 -0.43 5.24 -2.93
CA HIS A 48 -0.32 6.66 -3.22
C HIS A 48 0.22 7.42 -2.00
N PHE A 49 1.38 8.05 -2.17
CA PHE A 49 1.95 8.97 -1.18
C PHE A 49 1.52 10.39 -1.52
N SER A 50 0.88 11.05 -0.56
CA SER A 50 0.36 12.41 -0.69
C SER A 50 0.49 13.17 0.64
N THR A 51 -0.15 14.33 0.73
CA THR A 51 -0.33 15.05 1.98
C THR A 51 -1.79 15.17 2.36
N THR A 52 -2.08 15.27 3.66
CA THR A 52 -3.39 15.68 4.17
C THR A 52 -3.64 17.15 3.86
N GLU A 53 -4.86 17.64 4.10
CA GLU A 53 -5.19 19.06 3.98
C GLU A 53 -4.37 19.95 4.93
N LEU A 54 -3.87 19.37 6.03
CA LEU A 54 -2.98 20.03 7.01
C LEU A 54 -1.49 19.93 6.64
N GLY A 55 -1.16 19.29 5.50
CA GLY A 55 0.22 19.12 5.04
C GLY A 55 0.96 17.93 5.67
N GLU A 56 0.27 17.05 6.38
CA GLU A 56 0.89 15.85 6.98
C GLU A 56 1.07 14.77 5.91
N PHE A 57 2.12 13.95 6.02
CA PHE A 57 2.31 12.84 5.10
C PHE A 57 1.17 11.81 5.19
N LYS A 58 0.68 11.36 4.04
CA LYS A 58 -0.37 10.34 3.92
C LYS A 58 0.07 9.24 2.96
N ALA A 59 0.05 8.00 3.42
CA ALA A 59 0.12 6.82 2.57
C ALA A 59 -1.30 6.23 2.42
N SER A 60 -1.78 6.12 1.19
CA SER A 60 -3.08 5.51 0.86
C SER A 60 -2.86 4.21 0.12
N PHE A 61 -3.50 3.14 0.57
CA PHE A 61 -3.40 1.80 0.00
C PHE A 61 -4.72 1.45 -0.68
N THR A 62 -4.67 0.88 -1.87
CA THR A 62 -5.83 0.37 -2.60
C THR A 62 -5.56 -1.07 -2.98
N LEU A 63 -6.41 -1.97 -2.47
CA LEU A 63 -6.20 -3.42 -2.52
C LEU A 63 -7.50 -4.11 -2.92
N PHE A 64 -7.40 -5.11 -3.80
CA PHE A 64 -8.45 -6.11 -3.97
C PHE A 64 -8.20 -7.26 -3.00
N CYS A 65 -9.05 -7.44 -2.01
CA CYS A 65 -8.93 -8.53 -1.04
C CYS A 65 -10.29 -9.12 -0.65
N PRO A 66 -10.33 -10.36 -0.14
CA PRO A 66 -11.50 -10.91 0.52
C PRO A 66 -11.92 -10.05 1.73
N THR A 67 -13.22 -9.81 1.89
CA THR A 67 -13.75 -8.94 2.95
C THR A 67 -13.36 -9.41 4.36
N ASP A 68 -13.31 -10.71 4.58
CA ASP A 68 -12.91 -11.35 5.84
C ASP A 68 -11.40 -11.22 6.14
N GLN A 69 -10.58 -10.95 5.12
CA GLN A 69 -9.13 -10.76 5.26
C GLN A 69 -8.72 -9.28 5.31
N ALA A 70 -9.62 -8.36 4.96
CA ALA A 70 -9.32 -6.93 4.85
C ALA A 70 -8.62 -6.36 6.09
N LEU A 71 -9.18 -6.59 7.28
CA LEU A 71 -8.61 -6.09 8.54
C LEU A 71 -7.23 -6.69 8.84
N ALA A 72 -7.03 -7.98 8.53
CA ALA A 72 -5.75 -8.64 8.76
C ALA A 72 -4.65 -8.08 7.84
N ILE A 73 -4.99 -7.77 6.58
CA ILE A 73 -4.07 -7.17 5.61
C ILE A 73 -3.75 -5.72 5.99
N GLU A 74 -4.76 -4.96 6.43
CA GLU A 74 -4.59 -3.59 6.92
C GLU A 74 -3.58 -3.53 8.08
N HIS A 75 -3.73 -4.41 9.08
CA HIS A 75 -2.78 -4.47 10.20
C HIS A 75 -1.36 -4.83 9.74
N LYS A 76 -1.20 -5.84 8.87
CA LYS A 76 0.11 -6.25 8.34
C LYS A 76 0.80 -5.14 7.56
N LEU A 77 0.05 -4.38 6.76
CA LEU A 77 0.58 -3.24 6.01
C LEU A 77 0.93 -2.08 6.91
N THR A 78 0.09 -1.79 7.90
CA THR A 78 0.32 -0.71 8.87
C THR A 78 1.57 -0.98 9.69
N GLU A 79 1.74 -2.19 10.22
CA GLU A 79 2.93 -2.61 10.95
C GLU A 79 4.19 -2.44 10.09
N TYR A 80 4.15 -2.92 8.85
CA TYR A 80 5.30 -2.85 7.95
C TYR A 80 5.63 -1.41 7.52
N PHE A 81 4.60 -0.59 7.27
CA PHE A 81 4.75 0.83 7.01
C PHE A 81 5.45 1.54 8.17
N MET A 82 4.99 1.32 9.41
CA MET A 82 5.58 1.93 10.60
C MET A 82 7.04 1.53 10.76
N ALA A 83 7.36 0.24 10.59
CA ALA A 83 8.73 -0.25 10.66
C ALA A 83 9.65 0.45 9.65
N LEU A 84 9.22 0.57 8.39
CA LEU A 84 10.00 1.26 7.36
C LEU A 84 10.10 2.77 7.63
N TRP A 85 9.02 3.40 8.08
CA TRP A 85 8.96 4.83 8.37
C TRP A 85 9.98 5.22 9.44
N TYR A 86 9.96 4.53 10.59
CA TYR A 86 10.86 4.85 11.69
C TYR A 86 12.32 4.53 11.35
N ALA A 87 12.58 3.42 10.63
CA ALA A 87 13.93 3.11 10.16
C ALA A 87 14.48 4.18 9.21
N GLU A 88 13.65 4.76 8.35
CA GLU A 88 14.09 5.84 7.45
C GLU A 88 14.26 7.17 8.19
N ALA A 89 13.42 7.43 9.20
CA ALA A 89 13.54 8.59 10.08
C ALA A 89 14.87 8.58 10.84
N GLU A 90 15.20 7.45 11.48
CA GLU A 90 16.47 7.26 12.20
C GLU A 90 17.69 7.48 11.27
N LYS A 91 17.68 6.91 10.06
CA LYS A 91 18.75 7.14 9.08
C LYS A 91 18.90 8.61 8.71
N SER A 92 17.80 9.35 8.62
CA SER A 92 17.83 10.76 8.29
C SER A 92 18.36 11.60 9.45
N GLU A 93 18.06 11.23 10.69
CA GLU A 93 18.63 11.88 11.88
C GLU A 93 20.14 11.63 11.98
N LEU A 94 20.59 10.39 11.76
CA LEU A 94 22.02 10.04 11.74
C LEU A 94 22.81 10.85 10.70
N LYS A 95 22.23 11.09 9.51
CA LYS A 95 22.84 11.92 8.47
C LYS A 95 22.95 13.40 8.83
N ASN A 96 22.14 13.90 9.77
CA ASN A 96 22.16 15.31 10.17
C ASN A 96 23.18 15.59 11.31
N VAL A 97 23.73 14.54 11.92
CA VAL A 97 24.70 14.64 13.03
C VAL A 97 26.15 14.44 12.56
N LEU A 98 26.35 13.87 11.36
CA LEU A 98 27.64 13.69 10.69
C LEU A 98 27.91 14.83 9.70
#